data_AF-A0A524JNG1-F1
#
_entry.id   AF-A0A524JNG1-F1
#
_cell.length_a   1.000
_cell.length_b   1.000
_cell.length_c   1.000
_cell.angle_alpha   90.00
_cell.angle_beta   90.00
_cell.angle_gamma   90.00
#
_symmetry.space_group_name_H-M   'P 1'
#
loop_
_entity.id
_entity.type
_entity.pdbx_description
1 polymer ?
#
loop_
_entity_poly.entity_id
_entity_poly.type
_entity_poly.pdbx_seq_one_letter_code
_entity_poly.pdbx_strand_id
1 'polypeptide(L)' 'TYYAEGDKAKAKAHLDKYIELRPKGYNSYDSMAEYYMNEGDMENALTYYNQALMHYPAAMNAVNKIKEIEEKMSAGE' A
#
# COMPACT_ATOMS: atom_id res chain seq x y z
N THR A 1 8.74 -10.86 21.10
CA THR A 1 7.97 -11.06 19.85
C THR A 1 6.68 -10.24 19.78
N TYR A 2 6.01 -9.91 20.89
CA TYR A 2 4.76 -9.11 20.91
C TYR A 2 4.85 -7.64 20.44
N TYR A 3 6.02 -6.98 20.54
CA TYR A 3 6.14 -5.56 20.22
C TYR A 3 5.93 -5.26 18.73
N ALA A 4 6.50 -6.08 17.84
CA ALA A 4 6.40 -5.85 16.40
C ALA A 4 4.97 -6.02 15.88
N GLU A 5 4.22 -7.03 16.35
CA GLU A 5 2.82 -7.24 15.95
C GLU A 5 1.90 -6.13 16.47
N GLY A 6 2.13 -5.66 17.70
CA GLY A 6 1.39 -4.53 18.27
C GLY A 6 1.63 -3.23 17.51
N ASP A 7 2.85 -2.99 17.04
CA ASP A 7 3.20 -1.80 16.27
C ASP A 7 2.64 -1.87 14.84
N LYS A 8 2.61 -3.05 14.22
CA LYS A 8 1.95 -3.28 12.92
C LYS A 8 0.46 -2.99 12.97
N ALA A 9 -0.25 -3.53 13.96
CA ALA A 9 -1.68 -3.32 14.12
C ALA A 9 -2.02 -1.83 14.33
N LYS A 10 -1.20 -1.11 15.12
CA LYS A 10 -1.33 0.35 15.28
C LYS A 10 -1.06 1.09 13.98
N ALA A 11 -0.01 0.74 13.26
CA ALA A 11 0.33 1.36 11.98
C ALA A 11 -0.83 1.22 10.98
N LYS A 12 -1.39 0.02 10.86
CA LYS A 12 -2.57 -0.22 10.01
C LYS A 12 -3.76 0.63 10.45
N ALA A 13 -4.08 0.67 11.74
CA ALA A 13 -5.18 1.49 12.26
C ALA A 13 -5.00 3.00 11.97
N HIS A 14 -3.76 3.50 12.04
CA HIS A 14 -3.45 4.89 11.67
C HIS A 14 -3.67 5.15 10.17
N LEU A 15 -3.29 4.21 9.31
CA LEU A 15 -3.48 4.30 7.87
C LEU A 15 -4.96 4.20 7.48
N ASP A 16 -5.71 3.29 8.11
CA ASP A 16 -7.17 3.20 7.95
C ASP A 16 -7.82 4.54 8.31
N LYS A 17 -7.42 5.14 9.44
CA LYS A 17 -7.91 6.47 9.84
C LYS A 17 -7.52 7.57 8.86
N TYR A 18 -6.34 7.48 8.27
CA TYR A 18 -5.87 8.45 7.28
C TYR A 18 -6.73 8.40 6.02
N ILE A 19 -7.10 7.20 5.56
CA ILE A 19 -8.04 7.01 4.44
C ILE A 19 -9.41 7.60 4.79
N GLU A 20 -9.96 7.33 5.99
CA GLU A 20 -11.24 7.91 6.41
C GLU A 20 -11.24 9.45 6.41
N LEU A 21 -10.14 10.07 6.84
CA LEU A 21 -10.00 11.53 6.92
C LEU A 21 -9.74 12.18 5.54
N ARG A 22 -9.20 11.42 4.59
CA ARG A 22 -8.81 11.87 3.25
C ARG A 22 -9.21 10.82 2.19
N PRO A 23 -10.52 10.56 2.00
CA PRO A 23 -10.97 9.47 1.13
C PRO A 23 -10.69 9.72 -0.36
N LYS A 24 -10.38 10.97 -0.74
CA LYS A 24 -10.02 11.36 -2.11
C LYS A 24 -8.51 11.63 -2.29
N GLY A 25 -7.72 11.52 -1.22
CA GLY A 25 -6.27 11.74 -1.29
C GLY A 25 -5.56 10.47 -1.71
N TYR A 26 -4.71 10.52 -2.72
CA TYR A 26 -3.99 9.33 -3.18
C TYR A 26 -2.92 8.87 -2.16
N ASN A 27 -2.34 9.80 -1.40
CA ASN A 27 -1.24 9.52 -0.45
C ASN A 27 -1.61 8.51 0.63
N SER A 28 -2.87 8.50 1.09
CA SER A 28 -3.30 7.55 2.13
C SER A 28 -3.36 6.12 1.59
N TYR A 29 -3.81 5.95 0.35
CA TYR A 29 -3.76 4.66 -0.35
C TYR A 29 -2.32 4.26 -0.69
N ASP A 30 -1.48 5.18 -1.13
CA ASP A 30 -0.04 4.95 -1.39
C ASP A 30 0.68 4.46 -0.11
N SER A 31 0.48 5.13 1.03
CA SER A 31 1.06 4.71 2.31
C SER A 31 0.50 3.38 2.82
N MET A 32 -0.78 3.07 2.57
CA MET A 32 -1.35 1.76 2.89
C MET A 32 -0.73 0.65 2.02
N ALA A 33 -0.47 0.94 0.74
CA ALA A 33 0.21 0.01 -0.15
C ALA A 33 1.65 -0.26 0.30
N GLU A 34 2.39 0.77 0.73
CA GLU A 34 3.73 0.62 1.32
C GLU A 34 3.73 -0.22 2.60
N TYR A 35 2.70 -0.08 3.44
CA TYR A 35 2.52 -0.95 4.60
C TYR A 35 2.44 -2.42 4.19
N TYR A 36 1.58 -2.77 3.22
CA TYR A 36 1.45 -4.15 2.76
C TYR A 36 2.72 -4.66 2.04
N MET A 37 3.43 -3.80 1.31
CA MET A 37 4.75 -4.14 0.75
C MET A 37 5.74 -4.55 1.84
N ASN A 38 5.76 -3.85 2.97
CA ASN A 38 6.64 -4.17 4.10
C ASN A 38 6.23 -5.45 4.82
N GLU A 39 4.94 -5.79 4.81
CA GLU A 39 4.43 -7.07 5.31
C GLU A 39 4.69 -8.24 4.35
N GLY A 40 5.15 -7.96 3.11
CA GLY A 40 5.33 -8.96 2.05
C GLY A 40 4.04 -9.36 1.34
N ASP A 41 2.93 -8.68 1.63
CA ASP A 41 1.62 -8.91 1.04
C ASP A 41 1.47 -8.11 -0.26
N MET A 42 2.01 -8.68 -1.33
CA MET A 42 2.05 -8.03 -2.65
C MET A 42 0.65 -7.85 -3.26
N GLU A 43 -0.30 -8.73 -2.95
CA GLU A 43 -1.67 -8.66 -3.48
C GLU A 43 -2.42 -7.45 -2.90
N ASN A 44 -2.35 -7.25 -1.57
CA ASN A 44 -2.94 -6.07 -0.96
C ASN A 44 -2.19 -4.79 -1.35
N ALA A 45 -0.85 -4.82 -1.43
CA ALA A 45 -0.08 -3.68 -1.91
C ALA A 45 -0.53 -3.23 -3.31
N LEU A 46 -0.68 -4.18 -4.24
CA LEU A 46 -1.15 -3.92 -5.60
C LEU A 46 -2.54 -3.28 -5.60
N THR A 47 -3.45 -3.77 -4.75
CA THR A 47 -4.80 -3.22 -4.61
C THR A 47 -4.77 -1.75 -4.18
N TYR A 48 -3.99 -1.41 -3.16
CA TYR A 48 -3.92 -0.04 -2.65
C TYR A 48 -3.15 0.93 -3.57
N TYR A 49 -2.08 0.48 -4.25
CA TYR A 49 -1.44 1.32 -5.28
C TYR A 49 -2.39 1.62 -6.44
N ASN A 50 -3.21 0.65 -6.86
CA ASN A 50 -4.24 0.89 -7.88
C ASN A 50 -5.27 1.92 -7.40
N GLN A 51 -5.72 1.87 -6.14
CA GLN A 51 -6.59 2.91 -5.57
C GLN A 51 -5.91 4.29 -5.56
N ALA A 52 -4.61 4.37 -5.25
CA ALA A 52 -3.87 5.62 -5.35
C ALA A 52 -3.91 6.19 -6.78
N LEU A 53 -3.71 5.35 -7.81
CA LEU A 53 -3.80 5.76 -9.22
C LEU A 53 -5.22 6.15 -9.65
N MET A 54 -6.27 5.52 -9.09
CA MET A 54 -7.65 5.92 -9.35
C MET A 54 -7.93 7.35 -8.88
N HIS A 55 -7.33 7.77 -7.76
CA HIS A 55 -7.48 9.12 -7.22
C HIS A 55 -6.50 10.13 -7.85
N TYR A 56 -5.30 9.70 -8.20
CA TYR A 56 -4.29 10.52 -8.86
C TYR A 56 -3.48 9.69 -9.87
N PRO A 57 -3.88 9.69 -11.15
CA PRO A 57 -3.23 8.88 -12.18
C PRO A 57 -1.76 9.21 -12.43
N ALA A 58 -1.29 10.39 -12.00
CA ALA A 58 0.09 10.82 -12.11
C ALA A 58 0.95 10.47 -10.88
N ALA A 59 0.47 9.64 -9.95
CA ALA A 59 1.26 9.13 -8.84
C ALA A 59 2.36 8.18 -9.33
N MET A 60 3.52 8.73 -9.71
CA MET A 60 4.63 7.97 -10.27
C MET A 60 5.17 6.89 -9.31
N ASN A 61 5.08 7.12 -8.00
CA ASN A 61 5.46 6.11 -7.00
C ASN A 61 4.61 4.84 -7.15
N ALA A 62 3.29 4.98 -7.20
CA ALA A 62 2.37 3.87 -7.37
C ALA A 62 2.59 3.14 -8.70
N VAL A 63 2.79 3.87 -9.81
CA VAL A 63 3.11 3.24 -11.11
C VAL A 63 4.38 2.38 -11.01
N ASN A 64 5.46 2.92 -10.44
CA ASN A 64 6.73 2.21 -10.32
C ASN A 64 6.60 0.98 -9.43
N LYS A 65 5.85 1.09 -8.32
CA LYS A 65 5.67 0.00 -7.37
C LYS A 65 4.79 -1.12 -7.90
N ILE A 66 3.75 -0.80 -8.65
CA ILE A 66 2.93 -1.80 -9.35
C ILE A 66 3.80 -2.61 -10.31
N LYS A 67 4.60 -1.93 -11.14
CA LYS A 67 5.53 -2.61 -12.05
C LYS A 67 6.50 -3.52 -11.31
N GLU A 68 7.09 -3.05 -10.20
CA GLU A 68 7.98 -3.86 -9.35
C GLU A 68 7.28 -5.11 -8.79
N ILE A 69 6.01 -4.98 -8.36
CA ILE A 69 5.20 -6.10 -7.85
C ILE A 69 4.93 -7.11 -8.97
N GLU A 70 4.45 -6.65 -10.13
CA GLU A 70 4.14 -7.52 -11.27
C GLU A 70 5.37 -8.29 -11.75
N GLU A 71 6.53 -7.63 -11.84
CA GLU A 71 7.81 -8.27 -12.17
C GLU A 71 8.17 -9.36 -11.15
N LYS A 72 8.04 -9.09 -9.85
CA LYS A 72 8.34 -10.06 -8.79
C LYS A 72 7.38 -11.25 -8.79
N MET A 73 6.09 -11.01 -9.02
CA MET A 73 5.09 -12.07 -9.07
C MET A 73 5.28 -12.97 -10.29
N SER A 74 5.59 -12.39 -11.45
CA SER A 74 5.86 -13.15 -12.69
C SER A 74 7.19 -13.92 -12.67
N ALA A 75 8.17 -13.48 -11.87
CA ALA A 75 9.46 -14.16 -11.72
C ALA A 75 9.44 -15.29 -10.66
N GLY A 76 8.36 -15.40 -9.89
CA GLY A 76 8.18 -16.42 -8.85
C GLY A 76 7.42 -17.67 -9.29
N GLU A 77 6.90 -17.69 -10.53
CA GLU A 77 6.27 -18.82 -11.21
C GLU A 77 7.27 -19.62 -12.06
#